data_AF-A0A2E8UI65-F1
#
_entry.id   AF-A0A2E8UI65-F1
#
_cell.length_a   1.000
_cell.length_b   1.000
_cell.length_c   1.000
_cell.angle_alpha   90.00
_cell.angle_beta   90.00
_cell.angle_gamma   90.00
#
_symmetry.space_group_name_H-M   'P 1'
#
loop_
_entity.id
_entity.type
_entity.pdbx_description
1 polymer ?
#
loop_
_entity_poly.entity_id
_entity_poly.type
_entity_poly.pdbx_seq_one_letter_code
_entity_poly.pdbx_strand_id
1 'polypeptide(L)'
;MNLDLSVLRQGTTWSAAVLSAILFSGISLIGLSAFDLAGEQIGSGGEVRPIPTLVFESLERDGIEGEIMDDNGFIDTSLLAGKIMIIDMMAHDCANCHAIQYHLEERMGYWESLVEERELAIIAYGSWYDESLEYLNQSDSDYTVPKYPTGLGSTEAAIFENGTVGDPVRYLTSGGTGAIPVVLLVDHEGYIIAREFTGTPLDGWSSFDSSVEVALTGTDEEIVAMRGIGVPEVNTSLPSLFLLGAMLSILVFFSPCAFPVLPSFIGFQMSMAASLEGSSGSDGSTSRLPLPPLLGLASGMGMVIFFACLGAIAATMGAAFAASGLIRWIALIIAGSLIVLGVLNLLGWSSKLFNAFQRGLDKRMGVTGSSDAPRPMRDMFLYGAGYAAASIDCTAIAVIPFVVYLGSMGFNSVLAGLVGLTLGLLLLMVFIVSMVGYGRGAFATRINKHTNTIKLVGAWMMIYAGVVLTVYLRRPDIIQSAFAS
;
A
#
# COMPACT_ATOMS: atom_id res chain seq x y z
N MET A 1 10.69 19.39 33.45
CA MET A 1 10.68 19.16 31.98
C MET A 1 12.13 19.13 31.54
N ASN A 2 12.72 17.97 31.25
CA ASN A 2 14.08 17.92 30.67
C ASN A 2 13.99 17.11 29.38
N LEU A 3 13.91 17.83 28.26
CA LEU A 3 14.17 17.30 26.92
C LEU A 3 15.69 17.19 26.80
N ASP A 4 16.21 16.01 26.47
CA ASP A 4 17.65 15.83 26.32
C ASP A 4 18.10 16.27 24.91
N LEU A 5 18.25 17.58 24.74
CA LEU A 5 18.73 18.19 23.51
C LEU A 5 20.23 17.91 23.25
N SER A 6 20.95 17.33 24.23
CA SER A 6 22.37 17.00 24.07
C SER A 6 22.59 15.88 23.04
N VAL A 7 21.57 15.03 22.82
CA VAL A 7 21.58 13.95 21.84
C VAL A 7 21.75 14.48 20.41
N LEU A 8 21.20 15.64 20.08
CA LEU A 8 21.34 16.27 18.75
C LEU A 8 22.75 16.80 18.47
N ARG A 9 23.56 16.96 19.52
CA ARG A 9 24.95 17.42 19.43
C ARG A 9 25.95 16.27 19.26
N GLN A 10 25.50 15.02 19.40
CA GLN A 10 26.35 13.84 19.26
C GLN A 10 26.48 13.41 17.79
N GLY A 11 27.72 13.19 17.33
CA GLY A 11 27.97 12.74 15.95
C GLY A 11 27.33 11.38 15.63
N THR A 12 27.13 10.53 16.63
CA THR A 12 26.46 9.22 16.50
C THR A 12 24.98 9.34 16.09
N THR A 13 24.33 10.44 16.44
CA THR A 13 22.92 10.72 16.07
C THR A 13 22.80 11.01 14.58
N TRP A 14 23.73 11.79 14.03
CA TRP A 14 23.76 12.12 12.61
C TRP A 14 24.27 10.96 11.74
N SER A 15 25.22 10.17 12.23
CA SER A 15 25.60 8.93 11.54
C SER A 15 24.44 7.93 11.46
N ALA A 16 23.61 7.86 12.52
CA ALA A 16 22.39 7.06 12.50
C ALA A 16 21.34 7.61 11.53
N ALA A 17 21.23 8.93 11.38
CA ALA A 17 20.35 9.58 10.41
C ALA A 17 20.70 9.20 8.96
N VAL A 18 22.00 9.22 8.62
CA VAL A 18 22.47 8.82 7.28
C VAL A 18 22.19 7.32 7.04
N LEU A 19 22.51 6.48 8.02
CA LEU A 19 22.25 5.04 7.91
C LEU A 19 20.75 4.75 7.76
N SER A 20 19.89 5.46 8.49
CA SER A 20 18.44 5.31 8.38
C SER A 20 17.91 5.73 7.01
N ALA A 21 18.47 6.77 6.38
CA ALA A 21 18.05 7.20 5.04
C ALA A 21 18.40 6.13 3.99
N ILE A 22 19.59 5.53 4.07
CA ILE A 22 20.02 4.45 3.18
C ILE A 22 19.13 3.21 3.37
N LEU A 23 18.90 2.80 4.62
CA LEU A 23 18.05 1.64 4.93
C LEU A 23 16.60 1.87 4.50
N PHE A 24 16.05 3.05 4.76
CA PHE A 24 14.68 3.39 4.36
C PHE A 24 14.54 3.35 2.84
N SER A 25 15.49 3.93 2.10
CA SER A 25 15.48 3.91 0.63
C SER A 25 15.60 2.49 0.09
N GLY A 26 16.52 1.68 0.62
CA GLY A 26 16.68 0.28 0.20
C GLY A 26 15.47 -0.60 0.50
N ILE A 27 14.87 -0.47 1.70
CA ILE A 27 13.65 -1.20 2.07
C ILE A 27 12.46 -0.75 1.20
N SER A 28 12.34 0.55 0.93
CA SER A 28 11.27 1.08 0.08
C SER A 28 11.41 0.56 -1.36
N LEU A 29 12.62 0.54 -1.91
CA LEU A 29 12.89 0.04 -3.26
C LEU A 29 12.62 -1.47 -3.39
N ILE A 30 13.02 -2.27 -2.41
CA ILE A 30 12.72 -3.71 -2.36
C ILE A 30 11.22 -3.94 -2.15
N GLY A 31 10.56 -3.12 -1.33
CA GLY A 31 9.13 -3.19 -1.11
C GLY A 31 8.34 -2.91 -2.39
N LEU A 32 8.68 -1.83 -3.09
CA LEU A 32 8.10 -1.43 -4.37
C LEU A 32 8.30 -2.51 -5.44
N SER A 33 9.52 -3.03 -5.60
CA SER A 33 9.78 -4.09 -6.59
C SER A 33 9.08 -5.42 -6.26
N ALA A 34 8.89 -5.75 -4.98
CA ALA A 34 8.10 -6.90 -4.58
C ALA A 34 6.60 -6.72 -4.89
N PHE A 35 6.07 -5.50 -4.77
CA PHE A 35 4.71 -5.18 -5.21
C PHE A 35 4.56 -5.25 -6.72
N ASP A 36 5.55 -4.74 -7.45
CA ASP A 36 5.57 -4.74 -8.90
C ASP A 36 5.56 -6.17 -9.46
N LEU A 37 6.46 -7.02 -8.94
CA LEU A 37 6.52 -8.44 -9.27
C LEU A 37 5.24 -9.19 -8.90
N ALA A 38 4.62 -8.85 -7.76
CA ALA A 38 3.33 -9.42 -7.38
C ALA A 38 2.21 -8.94 -8.32
N GLY A 39 2.23 -7.68 -8.76
CA GLY A 39 1.32 -7.10 -9.74
C GLY A 39 1.41 -7.79 -11.10
N GLU A 40 2.63 -8.03 -11.60
CA GLU A 40 2.87 -8.79 -12.83
C GLU A 40 2.30 -10.22 -12.74
N GLN A 41 2.49 -10.89 -11.60
CA GLN A 41 1.93 -12.24 -11.36
C GLN A 41 0.42 -12.25 -11.18
N ILE A 42 -0.19 -11.12 -10.80
CA ILE A 42 -1.65 -10.97 -10.68
C ILE A 42 -2.33 -11.01 -12.06
N GLY A 43 -1.58 -10.96 -13.17
CA GLY A 43 -2.10 -11.02 -14.56
C GLY A 43 -1.68 -12.23 -15.40
N SER A 44 -0.68 -13.01 -15.01
CA SER A 44 0.06 -13.88 -15.94
C SER A 44 -0.48 -15.32 -16.07
N GLY A 45 -1.80 -15.53 -16.02
CA GLY A 45 -2.36 -16.90 -15.96
C GLY A 45 -3.68 -17.16 -16.69
N GLY A 46 -4.27 -16.17 -17.36
CA GLY A 46 -5.50 -16.33 -18.16
C GLY A 46 -5.22 -16.40 -19.67
N GLU A 47 -6.19 -16.91 -20.45
CA GLU A 47 -6.18 -16.75 -21.90
C GLU A 47 -6.24 -15.24 -22.23
N VAL A 48 -5.30 -14.77 -23.05
CA VAL A 48 -5.23 -13.38 -23.50
C VAL A 48 -6.45 -13.12 -24.41
N ARG A 49 -7.34 -12.21 -23.98
CA ARG A 49 -8.56 -11.84 -24.71
C ARG A 49 -8.58 -10.33 -24.96
N PRO A 50 -9.25 -9.87 -26.03
CA PRO A 50 -9.43 -8.45 -26.25
C PRO A 50 -10.29 -7.84 -25.15
N ILE A 51 -10.12 -6.55 -24.90
CA ILE A 51 -10.94 -5.80 -23.94
C ILE A 51 -12.40 -5.75 -24.41
N PRO A 52 -13.38 -5.72 -23.49
CA PRO A 52 -14.76 -5.45 -23.86
C PRO A 52 -14.91 -4.03 -24.42
N THR A 53 -15.95 -3.82 -25.22
CA THR A 53 -16.32 -2.47 -25.66
C THR A 53 -16.76 -1.66 -24.45
N LEU A 54 -16.24 -0.44 -24.29
CA LEU A 54 -16.63 0.46 -23.22
C LEU A 54 -17.63 1.49 -23.75
N VAL A 55 -18.74 1.63 -23.06
CA VAL A 55 -19.77 2.65 -23.33
C VAL A 55 -20.06 3.41 -22.05
N PHE A 56 -19.74 4.70 -22.03
CA PHE A 56 -19.83 5.52 -20.82
C PHE A 56 -20.14 6.98 -21.12
N GLU A 57 -20.66 7.69 -20.13
CA GLU A 57 -21.16 9.06 -20.30
C GLU A 57 -19.99 10.03 -20.52
N SER A 58 -20.05 10.82 -21.59
CA SER A 58 -18.98 11.70 -22.03
C SER A 58 -19.08 13.09 -21.41
N LEU A 59 -17.95 13.79 -21.26
CA LEU A 59 -17.97 15.24 -21.20
C LEU A 59 -18.43 15.79 -22.57
N GLU A 60 -19.27 16.82 -22.59
CA GLU A 60 -19.77 17.44 -23.84
C GLU A 60 -18.93 18.69 -24.19
N ARG A 61 -17.64 18.53 -24.51
CA ARG A 61 -16.77 19.67 -24.86
C ARG A 61 -16.54 19.74 -26.36
N ASP A 62 -16.77 20.93 -26.91
CA ASP A 62 -16.56 21.21 -28.34
C ASP A 62 -15.09 20.99 -28.75
N GLY A 63 -14.88 20.12 -29.73
CA GLY A 63 -13.56 19.84 -30.31
C GLY A 63 -12.68 18.84 -29.54
N ILE A 64 -13.22 18.16 -28.53
CA ILE A 64 -12.53 17.07 -27.82
C ILE A 64 -13.38 15.79 -27.91
N GLU A 65 -14.46 15.69 -27.13
CA GLU A 65 -15.30 14.49 -27.10
C GLU A 65 -16.21 14.34 -28.32
N GLY A 66 -16.59 15.46 -28.94
CA GLY A 66 -17.56 15.48 -30.05
C GLY A 66 -17.15 14.66 -31.29
N GLU A 67 -15.89 14.24 -31.41
CA GLU A 67 -15.42 13.37 -32.52
C GLU A 67 -15.66 11.88 -32.27
N ILE A 68 -15.79 11.46 -31.00
CA ILE A 68 -15.90 10.04 -30.59
C ILE A 68 -17.16 9.73 -29.76
N MET A 69 -17.96 10.75 -29.50
CA MET A 69 -19.22 10.68 -28.76
C MET A 69 -20.39 10.37 -29.71
N ASP A 70 -21.35 9.57 -29.25
CA ASP A 70 -22.59 9.29 -29.97
C ASP A 70 -23.61 10.44 -29.85
N ASP A 71 -24.72 10.34 -30.59
CA ASP A 71 -25.81 11.35 -30.56
C ASP A 71 -26.49 11.48 -29.17
N ASN A 72 -26.22 10.56 -28.23
CA ASN A 72 -26.81 10.52 -26.90
C ASN A 72 -25.84 11.01 -25.80
N GLY A 73 -24.63 11.43 -26.15
CA GLY A 73 -23.65 11.92 -25.18
C GLY A 73 -22.74 10.84 -24.58
N PHE A 74 -22.64 9.67 -25.21
CA PHE A 74 -21.82 8.55 -24.73
C PHE A 74 -20.57 8.35 -25.59
N ILE A 75 -19.43 8.09 -24.96
CA ILE A 75 -18.23 7.57 -25.66
C ILE A 75 -18.44 6.07 -25.86
N ASP A 76 -18.30 5.60 -27.10
CA ASP A 76 -18.32 4.18 -27.46
C ASP A 76 -16.98 3.78 -28.10
N THR A 77 -16.21 2.93 -27.39
CA THR A 77 -14.89 2.52 -27.87
C THR A 77 -14.95 1.60 -29.09
N SER A 78 -16.12 1.09 -29.49
CA SER A 78 -16.26 0.35 -30.75
C SER A 78 -15.99 1.25 -31.97
N LEU A 79 -16.19 2.57 -31.85
CA LEU A 79 -15.83 3.55 -32.86
C LEU A 79 -14.32 3.76 -32.98
N LEU A 80 -13.56 3.30 -31.97
CA LEU A 80 -12.10 3.34 -31.91
C LEU A 80 -11.46 2.00 -32.29
N ALA A 81 -12.27 1.01 -32.71
CA ALA A 81 -11.75 -0.29 -33.14
C ALA A 81 -10.76 -0.11 -34.32
N GLY A 82 -9.63 -0.80 -34.26
CA GLY A 82 -8.55 -0.67 -35.23
C GLY A 82 -7.54 0.44 -34.94
N LYS A 83 -7.81 1.32 -33.97
CA LYS A 83 -6.83 2.32 -33.47
C LYS A 83 -6.02 1.75 -32.32
N ILE A 84 -4.82 2.30 -32.11
CA ILE A 84 -4.10 2.12 -30.84
C ILE A 84 -4.81 2.98 -29.81
N MET A 85 -5.24 2.40 -28.68
CA MET A 85 -5.95 3.12 -27.64
C MET A 85 -5.12 3.21 -26.36
N ILE A 86 -5.04 4.40 -25.79
CA ILE A 86 -4.57 4.61 -24.42
C ILE A 86 -5.80 4.88 -23.56
N ILE A 87 -6.01 4.06 -22.54
CA ILE A 87 -7.13 4.20 -21.61
C ILE A 87 -6.57 4.61 -20.25
N ASP A 88 -6.85 5.85 -19.85
CA ASP A 88 -6.48 6.43 -18.56
C ASP A 88 -7.62 6.25 -17.55
N MET A 89 -7.45 5.31 -16.61
CA MET A 89 -8.39 5.06 -15.51
C MET A 89 -8.16 6.08 -14.40
N MET A 90 -9.06 7.06 -14.30
CA MET A 90 -8.84 8.25 -13.48
C MET A 90 -10.01 8.58 -12.55
N ALA A 91 -9.77 9.52 -11.64
CA ALA A 91 -10.78 10.16 -10.79
C ALA A 91 -10.34 11.58 -10.44
N HIS A 92 -11.30 12.46 -10.14
CA HIS A 92 -11.01 13.84 -9.75
C HIS A 92 -10.21 13.89 -8.44
N ASP A 93 -10.57 13.10 -7.44
CA ASP A 93 -9.90 13.14 -6.13
C ASP A 93 -8.67 12.20 -6.01
N CYS A 94 -8.08 11.82 -7.15
CA CYS A 94 -6.95 10.89 -7.23
C CYS A 94 -5.65 11.60 -7.64
N ALA A 95 -4.86 12.03 -6.64
CA ALA A 95 -3.60 12.73 -6.86
C ALA A 95 -2.59 11.97 -7.77
N ASN A 96 -2.54 10.64 -7.67
CA ASN A 96 -1.67 9.83 -8.52
C ASN A 96 -2.20 9.68 -9.96
N CYS A 97 -3.52 9.78 -10.16
CA CYS A 97 -4.12 9.77 -11.49
C CYS A 97 -3.71 11.03 -12.27
N HIS A 98 -3.60 12.17 -11.59
CA HIS A 98 -3.15 13.41 -12.24
C HIS A 98 -1.69 13.33 -12.69
N ALA A 99 -0.84 12.56 -12.01
CA ALA A 99 0.53 12.35 -12.46
C ALA A 99 0.59 11.56 -13.79
N ILE A 100 -0.32 10.61 -14.00
CA ILE A 100 -0.50 9.96 -15.31
C ILE A 100 -1.02 10.96 -16.33
N GLN A 101 -2.10 11.68 -16.00
CA GLN A 101 -2.69 12.68 -16.87
C GLN A 101 -1.66 13.69 -17.38
N TYR A 102 -0.83 14.26 -16.49
CA TYR A 102 0.19 15.21 -16.89
C TYR A 102 1.22 14.61 -17.84
N HIS A 103 1.63 13.35 -17.63
CA HIS A 103 2.54 12.65 -18.54
C HIS A 103 1.91 12.42 -19.91
N LEU A 104 0.66 11.94 -19.95
CA LEU A 104 -0.08 11.73 -21.19
C LEU A 104 -0.25 13.05 -21.96
N GLU A 105 -0.62 14.14 -21.30
CA GLU A 105 -0.75 15.46 -21.92
C GLU A 105 0.58 16.03 -22.43
N GLU A 106 1.70 15.72 -21.77
CA GLU A 106 3.03 16.12 -22.24
C GLU A 106 3.47 15.34 -23.47
N ARG A 107 3.13 14.04 -23.54
CA ARG A 107 3.62 13.12 -24.59
C ARG A 107 2.66 12.97 -25.77
N MET A 108 1.37 13.28 -25.62
CA MET A 108 0.37 13.07 -26.67
C MET A 108 0.75 13.72 -28.01
N GLY A 109 1.25 14.96 -28.00
CA GLY A 109 1.67 15.64 -29.23
C GLY A 109 2.89 15.00 -29.91
N TYR A 110 3.75 14.33 -29.14
CA TYR A 110 4.86 13.55 -29.70
C TYR A 110 4.35 12.25 -30.32
N TRP A 111 3.48 11.51 -29.62
CA TRP A 111 2.92 10.27 -30.16
C TRP A 111 2.04 10.49 -31.40
N GLU A 112 1.24 11.56 -31.41
CA GLU A 112 0.50 11.98 -32.60
C GLU A 112 1.42 12.26 -33.80
N SER A 113 2.65 12.72 -33.57
CA SER A 113 3.63 12.94 -34.65
C SER A 113 4.26 11.67 -35.20
N LEU A 114 4.15 10.55 -34.48
CA LEU A 114 4.64 9.22 -34.89
C LEU A 114 3.58 8.39 -35.63
N VAL A 115 2.35 8.88 -35.71
CA VAL A 115 1.25 8.20 -36.40
C VAL A 115 1.58 8.10 -37.90
N GLU A 116 1.90 6.89 -38.36
CA GLU A 116 2.11 6.58 -39.78
C GLU A 116 0.95 5.75 -40.34
N GLU A 117 0.86 4.48 -39.92
CA GLU A 117 -0.14 3.54 -40.43
C GLU A 117 -1.34 3.34 -39.50
N ARG A 118 -1.16 3.57 -38.19
CA ARG A 118 -2.17 3.32 -37.16
C ARG A 118 -2.46 4.59 -36.38
N GLU A 119 -3.73 4.97 -36.31
CA GLU A 119 -4.18 6.12 -35.52
C GLU A 119 -4.10 5.84 -34.02
N LEU A 120 -3.86 6.90 -33.24
CA LEU A 120 -3.86 6.89 -31.78
C LEU A 120 -5.16 7.52 -31.26
N ALA A 121 -5.77 6.90 -30.25
CA ALA A 121 -6.85 7.49 -29.47
C ALA A 121 -6.50 7.43 -27.98
N ILE A 122 -6.62 8.56 -27.29
CA ILE A 122 -6.40 8.63 -25.83
C ILE A 122 -7.75 8.97 -25.20
N ILE A 123 -8.18 8.18 -24.22
CA ILE A 123 -9.44 8.39 -23.50
C ILE A 123 -9.22 8.33 -22.00
N ALA A 124 -9.91 9.18 -21.26
CA ALA A 124 -10.01 9.13 -19.82
C ALA A 124 -11.34 8.49 -19.41
N TYR A 125 -11.25 7.44 -18.61
CA TYR A 125 -12.38 6.74 -18.03
C TYR A 125 -12.46 7.06 -16.54
N GLY A 126 -13.52 7.75 -16.14
CA GLY A 126 -13.84 8.05 -14.75
C GLY A 126 -14.16 6.78 -13.98
N SER A 127 -13.17 6.23 -13.30
CA SER A 127 -13.23 4.97 -12.56
C SER A 127 -13.87 5.08 -11.18
N TRP A 128 -14.16 6.30 -10.72
CA TRP A 128 -14.75 6.56 -9.42
C TRP A 128 -16.23 6.94 -9.55
N TYR A 129 -17.10 5.93 -9.51
CA TYR A 129 -18.53 6.08 -9.85
C TYR A 129 -19.35 6.92 -8.87
N ASP A 130 -18.80 7.24 -7.68
CA ASP A 130 -19.46 8.14 -6.73
C ASP A 130 -19.25 9.63 -7.08
N GLU A 131 -18.31 9.95 -7.99
CA GLU A 131 -18.15 11.31 -8.53
C GLU A 131 -19.22 11.59 -9.59
N SER A 132 -19.59 12.87 -9.74
CA SER A 132 -20.49 13.30 -10.82
C SER A 132 -19.70 13.76 -12.04
N LEU A 133 -20.31 13.65 -13.22
CA LEU A 133 -19.75 14.17 -14.47
C LEU A 133 -19.42 15.68 -14.36
N GLU A 134 -20.27 16.46 -13.68
CA GLU A 134 -20.01 17.88 -13.45
C GLU A 134 -18.80 18.15 -12.55
N TYR A 135 -18.46 17.20 -11.66
CA TYR A 135 -17.30 17.34 -10.78
C TYR A 135 -16.01 17.04 -11.56
N LEU A 136 -16.02 15.99 -12.38
CA LEU A 136 -14.95 15.72 -13.35
C LEU A 136 -14.73 16.88 -14.34
N ASN A 137 -15.74 17.69 -14.63
CA ASN A 137 -15.60 18.86 -15.52
C ASN A 137 -15.12 20.15 -14.82
N GLN A 138 -14.74 20.11 -13.54
CA GLN A 138 -14.28 21.28 -12.80
C GLN A 138 -12.78 21.19 -12.53
N SER A 139 -12.01 22.19 -12.96
CA SER A 139 -10.59 22.29 -12.58
C SER A 139 -10.43 23.02 -11.24
N ASP A 140 -9.49 22.58 -10.42
CA ASP A 140 -9.10 23.21 -9.16
C ASP A 140 -7.56 23.31 -9.04
N SER A 141 -7.01 23.60 -7.86
CA SER A 141 -5.55 23.71 -7.65
C SER A 141 -4.79 22.40 -7.87
N ASP A 142 -5.46 21.27 -7.65
CA ASP A 142 -4.84 19.93 -7.63
C ASP A 142 -5.21 19.08 -8.86
N TYR A 143 -6.27 19.46 -9.59
CA TYR A 143 -6.81 18.75 -10.76
C TYR A 143 -7.11 19.71 -11.91
N THR A 144 -6.74 19.31 -13.12
CA THR A 144 -7.14 19.97 -14.36
C THR A 144 -7.97 19.01 -15.19
N VAL A 145 -9.03 19.48 -15.84
CA VAL A 145 -9.80 18.60 -16.74
C VAL A 145 -8.90 18.15 -17.90
N PRO A 146 -8.80 16.84 -18.21
CA PRO A 146 -7.92 16.32 -19.25
C PRO A 146 -8.13 16.97 -20.61
N LYS A 147 -7.05 17.09 -21.39
CA LYS A 147 -7.12 17.62 -22.77
C LYS A 147 -7.62 16.62 -23.81
N TYR A 148 -7.80 15.36 -23.43
CA TYR A 148 -8.32 14.28 -24.28
C TYR A 148 -9.74 13.87 -23.83
N PRO A 149 -10.49 13.17 -24.70
CA PRO A 149 -11.85 12.75 -24.41
C PRO A 149 -11.99 12.07 -23.05
N THR A 150 -12.89 12.58 -22.23
CA THR A 150 -13.08 12.14 -20.84
C THR A 150 -14.56 11.86 -20.58
N GLY A 151 -14.85 10.87 -19.75
CA GLY A 151 -16.21 10.57 -19.35
C GLY A 151 -16.30 9.86 -18.01
N LEU A 152 -17.51 9.75 -17.45
CA LEU A 152 -17.79 9.05 -16.21
C LEU A 152 -18.23 7.61 -16.50
N GLY A 153 -17.52 6.66 -15.91
CA GLY A 153 -17.80 5.24 -16.04
C GLY A 153 -18.98 4.75 -15.20
N SER A 154 -19.33 3.47 -15.35
CA SER A 154 -20.32 2.80 -14.51
C SER A 154 -20.04 1.32 -14.36
N THR A 155 -20.74 0.66 -13.44
CA THR A 155 -20.63 -0.80 -13.23
C THR A 155 -21.17 -1.64 -14.40
N GLU A 156 -21.80 -1.01 -15.40
CA GLU A 156 -22.39 -1.66 -16.57
C GLU A 156 -21.77 -1.17 -17.89
N ALA A 157 -20.69 -0.40 -17.81
CA ALA A 157 -20.07 0.25 -18.98
C ALA A 157 -19.26 -0.70 -19.88
N ALA A 158 -18.90 -1.92 -19.44
CA ALA A 158 -18.24 -2.90 -20.30
C ALA A 158 -19.27 -3.82 -20.98
N ILE A 159 -19.30 -3.84 -22.31
CA ILE A 159 -20.14 -4.71 -23.12
C ILE A 159 -19.28 -5.82 -23.73
N PHE A 160 -19.60 -7.06 -23.36
CA PHE A 160 -18.92 -8.26 -23.87
C PHE A 160 -19.55 -8.75 -25.19
N GLU A 161 -18.80 -9.54 -25.98
CA GLU A 161 -19.28 -10.11 -27.25
C GLU A 161 -20.56 -10.95 -27.12
N ASN A 162 -20.81 -11.53 -25.94
CA ASN A 162 -22.02 -12.30 -25.64
C ASN A 162 -23.23 -11.40 -25.29
N GLY A 163 -23.09 -10.08 -25.36
CA GLY A 163 -24.11 -9.09 -25.00
C GLY A 163 -24.31 -8.89 -23.49
N THR A 164 -23.48 -9.51 -22.65
CA THR A 164 -23.49 -9.24 -21.20
C THR A 164 -22.79 -7.92 -20.90
N VAL A 165 -23.26 -7.23 -19.86
CA VAL A 165 -22.63 -6.03 -19.33
C VAL A 165 -21.81 -6.35 -18.09
N GLY A 166 -20.81 -5.54 -17.80
CA GLY A 166 -20.01 -5.64 -16.59
C GLY A 166 -19.24 -4.37 -16.28
N ASP A 167 -18.47 -4.43 -15.20
CA ASP A 167 -17.79 -3.27 -14.62
C ASP A 167 -16.35 -3.14 -15.16
N PRO A 168 -16.04 -2.14 -16.00
CA PRO A 168 -14.70 -1.96 -16.58
C PRO A 168 -13.60 -1.88 -15.53
N VAL A 169 -13.86 -1.24 -14.39
CA VAL A 169 -12.88 -1.12 -13.30
C VAL A 169 -12.51 -2.49 -12.75
N ARG A 170 -13.42 -3.47 -12.76
CA ARG A 170 -13.12 -4.84 -12.34
C ARG A 170 -12.36 -5.65 -13.38
N TYR A 171 -12.58 -5.36 -14.67
CA TYR A 171 -11.93 -6.12 -15.74
C TYR A 171 -10.56 -5.57 -16.11
N LEU A 172 -10.39 -4.26 -16.04
CA LEU A 172 -9.26 -3.56 -16.61
C LEU A 172 -8.19 -3.17 -15.57
N THR A 173 -8.54 -3.13 -14.28
CA THR A 173 -7.55 -2.91 -13.20
C THR A 173 -6.94 -4.22 -12.72
N SER A 174 -5.72 -4.16 -12.19
CA SER A 174 -5.00 -5.32 -11.64
C SER A 174 -5.89 -6.13 -10.70
N GLY A 175 -6.14 -7.40 -11.06
CA GLY A 175 -6.95 -8.33 -10.28
C GLY A 175 -8.43 -7.94 -10.09
N GLY A 176 -8.94 -6.88 -10.72
CA GLY A 176 -10.26 -6.33 -10.42
C GLY A 176 -10.38 -5.67 -9.04
N THR A 177 -9.25 -5.12 -8.57
CA THR A 177 -9.12 -4.31 -7.34
C THR A 177 -9.91 -3.01 -7.38
N GLY A 178 -10.11 -2.45 -8.57
CA GLY A 178 -10.48 -1.05 -8.73
C GLY A 178 -9.45 -0.07 -8.20
N ALA A 179 -8.20 -0.52 -8.05
CA ALA A 179 -7.10 0.35 -7.67
C ALA A 179 -6.74 1.23 -8.87
N ILE A 180 -7.04 2.52 -8.75
CA ILE A 180 -6.56 3.57 -9.64
C ILE A 180 -5.38 4.30 -8.97
N PRO A 181 -4.42 4.82 -9.75
CA PRO A 181 -4.46 4.98 -11.20
C PRO A 181 -4.09 3.69 -11.96
N VAL A 182 -4.63 3.55 -13.17
CA VAL A 182 -4.18 2.56 -14.14
C VAL A 182 -4.20 3.19 -15.52
N VAL A 183 -3.12 3.09 -16.28
CA VAL A 183 -3.16 3.40 -17.71
C VAL A 183 -2.87 2.14 -18.51
N LEU A 184 -3.66 1.95 -19.56
CA LEU A 184 -3.62 0.77 -20.40
C LEU A 184 -3.27 1.21 -21.82
N LEU A 185 -2.35 0.48 -22.44
CA LEU A 185 -2.11 0.55 -23.87
C LEU A 185 -2.77 -0.67 -24.52
N VAL A 186 -3.70 -0.40 -25.43
CA VAL A 186 -4.49 -1.38 -26.14
C VAL A 186 -4.13 -1.29 -27.63
N ASP A 187 -3.85 -2.42 -28.24
CA ASP A 187 -3.53 -2.47 -29.66
C ASP A 187 -4.78 -2.39 -30.56
N HIS A 188 -4.54 -2.38 -31.87
CA HIS A 188 -5.57 -2.25 -32.89
C HIS A 188 -6.55 -3.44 -32.95
N GLU A 189 -6.19 -4.60 -32.39
CA GLU A 189 -7.07 -5.78 -32.27
C GLU A 189 -7.78 -5.83 -30.90
N GLY A 190 -7.57 -4.83 -30.04
CA GLY A 190 -8.22 -4.72 -28.74
C GLY A 190 -7.47 -5.42 -27.60
N TYR A 191 -6.23 -5.86 -27.79
CA TYR A 191 -5.44 -6.53 -26.75
C TYR A 191 -4.62 -5.54 -25.94
N ILE A 192 -4.56 -5.74 -24.62
CA ILE A 192 -3.68 -4.98 -23.75
C ILE A 192 -2.23 -5.41 -23.99
N ILE A 193 -1.37 -4.46 -24.34
CA ILE A 193 0.05 -4.68 -24.63
C ILE A 193 1.00 -3.99 -23.67
N ALA A 194 0.55 -2.96 -22.94
CA ALA A 194 1.27 -2.37 -21.82
C ALA A 194 0.30 -1.86 -20.75
N ARG A 195 0.75 -1.82 -19.49
CA ARG A 195 0.00 -1.29 -18.35
C ARG A 195 0.95 -0.58 -17.40
N GLU A 196 0.48 0.48 -16.78
CA GLU A 196 1.17 1.15 -15.68
C GLU A 196 0.17 1.41 -14.54
N PHE A 197 0.60 1.17 -13.31
CA PHE A 197 -0.27 1.20 -12.11
C PHE A 197 0.09 2.34 -11.16
N THR A 198 1.05 3.18 -11.54
CA THR A 198 1.47 4.34 -10.77
C THR A 198 1.74 5.53 -11.67
N GLY A 199 1.43 6.73 -11.20
CA GLY A 199 1.83 7.97 -11.88
C GLY A 199 3.32 8.30 -11.74
N THR A 200 4.09 7.49 -11.00
CA THR A 200 5.53 7.65 -10.80
C THR A 200 6.25 6.32 -10.94
N PRO A 201 6.36 5.76 -12.15
CA PRO A 201 7.09 4.52 -12.37
C PRO A 201 8.59 4.71 -12.14
N LEU A 202 9.25 3.65 -11.67
CA LEU A 202 10.67 3.69 -11.26
C LEU A 202 11.64 3.93 -12.42
N ASP A 203 11.20 3.58 -13.64
CA ASP A 203 11.95 3.76 -14.87
C ASP A 203 11.65 5.10 -15.57
N GLY A 204 10.85 5.97 -14.94
CA GLY A 204 10.50 7.28 -15.48
C GLY A 204 9.74 7.19 -16.80
N TRP A 205 8.83 6.23 -16.95
CA TRP A 205 7.95 6.01 -18.10
C TRP A 205 8.61 5.41 -19.34
N SER A 206 9.90 5.07 -19.26
CA SER A 206 10.66 4.57 -20.42
C SER A 206 10.06 3.32 -21.07
N SER A 207 9.54 2.39 -20.26
CA SER A 207 8.92 1.15 -20.70
C SER A 207 7.58 1.41 -21.38
N PHE A 208 6.68 2.14 -20.72
CA PHE A 208 5.37 2.47 -21.26
C PHE A 208 5.48 3.28 -22.56
N ASP A 209 6.31 4.33 -22.58
CA ASP A 209 6.53 5.17 -23.76
C ASP A 209 7.09 4.36 -24.93
N SER A 210 8.07 3.48 -24.66
CA SER A 210 8.62 2.59 -25.68
C SER A 210 7.56 1.64 -26.23
N SER A 211 6.65 1.13 -25.40
CA SER A 211 5.54 0.30 -25.86
C SER A 211 4.56 1.07 -26.75
N VAL A 212 4.29 2.34 -26.45
CA VAL A 212 3.45 3.21 -27.31
C VAL A 212 4.13 3.42 -28.66
N GLU A 213 5.43 3.73 -28.67
CA GLU A 213 6.20 3.91 -29.91
C GLU A 213 6.16 2.63 -30.78
N VAL A 214 6.40 1.46 -30.18
CA VAL A 214 6.30 0.18 -30.92
C VAL A 214 4.88 -0.10 -31.39
N ALA A 215 3.85 0.25 -30.63
CA ALA A 215 2.46 0.09 -31.06
C ALA A 215 2.10 0.93 -32.29
N LEU A 216 2.68 2.14 -32.39
CA LEU A 216 2.42 3.08 -33.48
C LEU A 216 3.27 2.82 -34.72
N THR A 217 4.57 2.54 -34.56
CA THR A 217 5.53 2.42 -35.68
C THR A 217 6.01 1.00 -35.94
N GLY A 218 5.77 0.08 -35.02
CA GLY A 218 6.26 -1.31 -35.08
C GLY A 218 5.41 -2.21 -35.98
N THR A 219 6.01 -3.33 -36.35
CA THR A 219 5.36 -4.39 -37.15
C THR A 219 4.31 -5.15 -36.34
N ASP A 220 3.36 -5.81 -37.02
CA ASP A 220 2.35 -6.64 -36.34
C ASP A 220 2.99 -7.75 -35.49
N GLU A 221 4.13 -8.31 -35.93
CA GLU A 221 4.86 -9.34 -35.18
C GLU A 221 5.40 -8.82 -33.84
N GLU A 222 5.91 -7.59 -33.80
CA GLU A 222 6.41 -6.94 -32.58
C GLU A 222 5.26 -6.65 -31.60
N ILE A 223 4.10 -6.24 -32.10
CA ILE A 223 2.90 -5.99 -31.28
C ILE A 223 2.34 -7.28 -30.71
N VAL A 224 2.22 -8.34 -31.54
CA VAL A 224 1.77 -9.66 -31.08
C VAL A 224 2.72 -10.21 -30.03
N ALA A 225 4.02 -9.96 -30.13
CA ALA A 225 4.99 -10.34 -29.10
C ALA A 225 4.76 -9.60 -27.76
N MET A 226 4.19 -8.39 -27.78
CA MET A 226 3.82 -7.65 -26.57
C MET A 226 2.49 -8.12 -25.95
N ARG A 227 1.67 -8.92 -26.64
CA ARG A 227 0.42 -9.53 -26.13
C ARG A 227 0.63 -10.63 -25.08
N GLY A 228 1.60 -10.48 -24.19
CA GLY A 228 1.84 -11.35 -23.03
C GLY A 228 1.08 -10.90 -21.77
N ILE A 229 0.49 -9.71 -21.81
CA ILE A 229 -0.22 -9.07 -20.70
C ILE A 229 -1.71 -9.44 -20.79
N GLY A 230 -2.01 -10.72 -20.51
CA GLY A 230 -3.41 -11.15 -20.43
C GLY A 230 -4.18 -10.33 -19.41
N VAL A 231 -5.40 -9.92 -19.77
CA VAL A 231 -6.43 -9.61 -18.77
C VAL A 231 -6.68 -10.93 -18.06
N PRO A 232 -6.21 -11.12 -16.81
CA PRO A 232 -6.51 -12.36 -16.12
C PRO A 232 -8.03 -12.42 -15.95
N GLU A 233 -8.65 -13.55 -16.29
CA GLU A 233 -9.69 -14.01 -15.38
C GLU A 233 -8.99 -14.11 -14.04
N VAL A 234 -9.36 -13.18 -13.15
CA VAL A 234 -8.93 -13.20 -11.77
C VAL A 234 -9.31 -14.57 -11.27
N ASN A 235 -8.34 -15.49 -11.21
CA ASN A 235 -8.54 -16.77 -10.59
C ASN A 235 -8.75 -16.44 -9.12
N THR A 236 -10.02 -16.28 -8.74
CA THR A 236 -10.54 -16.17 -7.37
C THR A 236 -10.35 -17.49 -6.63
N SER A 237 -9.23 -18.18 -6.88
CA SER A 237 -8.87 -19.40 -6.20
C SER A 237 -8.39 -18.99 -4.81
N LEU A 238 -9.08 -19.52 -3.78
CA LEU A 238 -8.75 -19.28 -2.38
C LEU A 238 -7.25 -19.46 -2.05
N PRO A 239 -6.50 -20.41 -2.67
CA PRO A 239 -5.06 -20.56 -2.44
C PRO A 239 -4.23 -19.36 -2.91
N SER A 240 -4.57 -18.74 -4.05
CA SER A 240 -3.84 -17.57 -4.57
C SER A 240 -4.02 -16.35 -3.66
N LEU A 241 -5.26 -16.12 -3.20
CA LEU A 241 -5.56 -15.04 -2.26
C LEU A 241 -4.87 -15.25 -0.91
N PHE A 242 -4.80 -16.49 -0.45
CA PHE A 242 -4.07 -16.86 0.75
C PHE A 242 -2.56 -16.60 0.60
N LEU A 243 -1.96 -17.00 -0.51
CA LEU A 243 -0.52 -16.79 -0.77
C LEU A 243 -0.19 -15.30 -0.87
N LEU A 244 -1.04 -14.51 -1.54
CA LEU A 244 -0.89 -13.06 -1.64
C LEU A 244 -0.93 -12.40 -0.26
N GLY A 245 -1.90 -12.76 0.58
CA GLY A 245 -1.95 -12.31 1.96
C GLY A 245 -0.70 -12.71 2.76
N ALA A 246 -0.20 -13.93 2.57
CA ALA A 246 1.02 -14.40 3.23
C ALA A 246 2.26 -13.62 2.79
N MET A 247 2.40 -13.25 1.51
CA MET A 247 3.49 -12.40 1.04
C MET A 247 3.39 -10.98 1.60
N LEU A 248 2.19 -10.40 1.61
CA LEU A 248 1.93 -9.08 2.19
C LEU A 248 2.32 -9.04 3.68
N SER A 249 2.12 -10.16 4.41
CA SER A 249 2.51 -10.27 5.81
C SER A 249 4.01 -10.03 6.05
N ILE A 250 4.87 -10.45 5.10
CA ILE A 250 6.32 -10.25 5.20
C ILE A 250 6.65 -8.76 5.10
N LEU A 251 6.01 -8.07 4.14
CA LEU A 251 6.18 -6.62 3.93
C LEU A 251 5.68 -5.82 5.14
N VAL A 252 4.50 -6.17 5.66
CA VAL A 252 3.93 -5.54 6.86
C VAL A 252 4.83 -5.77 8.08
N PHE A 253 5.37 -6.98 8.24
CA PHE A 253 6.25 -7.28 9.36
C PHE A 253 7.57 -6.51 9.30
N PHE A 254 8.20 -6.40 8.12
CA PHE A 254 9.46 -5.67 7.95
C PHE A 254 9.27 -4.17 7.67
N SER A 255 8.07 -3.64 7.92
CA SER A 255 7.77 -2.22 7.78
C SER A 255 8.79 -1.35 8.54
N PRO A 256 9.36 -0.32 7.90
CA PRO A 256 10.36 0.56 8.49
C PRO A 256 9.86 1.27 9.78
N CYS A 257 8.54 1.34 9.97
CA CYS A 257 7.92 1.99 11.13
C CYS A 257 7.73 1.07 12.33
N ALA A 258 7.71 -0.25 12.12
CA ALA A 258 7.67 -1.23 13.20
C ALA A 258 9.09 -1.63 13.68
N PHE A 259 10.09 -1.45 12.82
CA PHE A 259 11.50 -1.74 13.09
C PHE A 259 12.07 -1.16 14.41
N PRO A 260 11.74 0.09 14.82
CA PRO A 260 12.23 0.67 16.08
C PRO A 260 11.74 -0.05 17.34
N VAL A 261 10.66 -0.83 17.23
CA VAL A 261 10.00 -1.52 18.35
C VAL A 261 10.69 -2.87 18.65
N LEU A 262 11.32 -3.51 17.66
CA LEU A 262 12.02 -4.80 17.79
C LEU A 262 13.12 -4.82 18.88
N PRO A 263 14.00 -3.82 19.04
CA PRO A 263 14.98 -3.82 20.14
C PRO A 263 14.32 -3.69 21.52
N SER A 264 13.21 -2.95 21.61
CA SER A 264 12.44 -2.83 22.84
C SER A 264 11.86 -4.18 23.25
N PHE A 265 11.46 -5.00 22.29
CA PHE A 265 10.96 -6.36 22.50
C PHE A 265 11.99 -7.29 23.13
N ILE A 266 13.24 -7.24 22.64
CA ILE A 266 14.32 -8.09 23.18
C ILE A 266 14.60 -7.71 24.63
N GLY A 267 14.70 -6.41 24.93
CA GLY A 267 14.86 -5.91 26.30
C GLY A 267 13.66 -6.26 27.20
N PHE A 268 12.45 -6.20 26.65
CA PHE A 268 11.22 -6.56 27.34
C PHE A 268 11.16 -8.07 27.65
N GLN A 269 11.47 -8.94 26.69
CA GLN A 269 11.56 -10.38 26.90
C GLN A 269 12.64 -10.75 27.92
N MET A 270 13.78 -10.06 27.89
CA MET A 270 14.84 -10.26 28.88
C MET A 270 14.41 -9.80 30.28
N SER A 271 13.81 -8.62 30.40
CA SER A 271 13.30 -8.11 31.67
C SER A 271 12.23 -9.05 32.23
N MET A 272 11.31 -9.50 31.38
CA MET A 272 10.26 -10.43 31.75
C MET A 272 10.83 -11.79 32.18
N ALA A 273 11.80 -12.31 31.43
CA ALA A 273 12.50 -13.54 31.76
C ALA A 273 13.22 -13.45 33.11
N ALA A 274 13.95 -12.35 33.35
CA ALA A 274 14.64 -12.08 34.60
C ALA A 274 13.65 -11.94 35.78
N SER A 275 12.51 -11.29 35.56
CA SER A 275 11.44 -11.21 36.57
C SER A 275 10.82 -12.57 36.88
N LEU A 276 10.56 -13.40 35.87
CA LEU A 276 10.03 -14.78 36.04
C LEU A 276 11.02 -15.68 36.78
N GLU A 277 12.31 -15.54 36.51
CA GLU A 277 13.38 -16.30 37.17
C GLU A 277 13.55 -15.85 38.64
N GLY A 278 13.45 -14.55 38.92
CA GLY A 278 13.48 -14.00 40.28
C GLY A 278 12.29 -14.42 41.16
N SER A 279 11.09 -14.58 40.57
CA SER A 279 9.90 -15.05 41.29
C SER A 279 9.84 -16.56 41.51
N SER A 280 10.64 -17.35 40.78
CA SER A 280 10.68 -18.82 40.92
C SER A 280 11.52 -19.29 42.12
N GLY A 281 12.20 -18.38 42.82
CA GLY A 281 13.05 -18.69 43.98
C GLY A 281 12.38 -18.52 45.36
N SER A 282 11.14 -18.02 45.45
CA SER A 282 10.55 -17.61 46.74
C SER A 282 9.25 -18.28 47.16
N ASP A 283 8.61 -19.13 46.35
CA ASP A 283 7.50 -19.94 46.84
C ASP A 283 7.34 -21.21 45.99
N GLY A 284 7.05 -22.34 46.63
CA GLY A 284 7.08 -23.69 46.05
C GLY A 284 6.01 -23.99 45.00
N SER A 285 5.44 -22.97 44.34
CA SER A 285 4.51 -23.14 43.23
C SER A 285 5.28 -23.06 41.91
N THR A 286 5.21 -24.14 41.14
CA THR A 286 5.79 -24.28 39.81
C THR A 286 5.16 -23.30 38.81
N SER A 287 5.54 -22.03 38.83
CA SER A 287 5.29 -21.14 37.68
C SER A 287 6.23 -21.58 36.55
N ARG A 288 5.75 -22.50 35.72
CA ARG A 288 6.48 -22.99 34.54
C ARG A 288 6.83 -21.80 33.66
N LEU A 289 8.12 -21.62 33.38
CA LEU A 289 8.60 -20.66 32.39
C LEU A 289 7.86 -20.97 31.06
N PRO A 290 7.03 -20.06 30.53
CA PRO A 290 6.29 -20.34 29.32
C PRO A 290 7.26 -20.53 28.16
N LEU A 291 7.01 -21.54 27.31
CA LEU A 291 7.90 -21.85 26.18
C LEU A 291 7.98 -20.62 25.24
N PRO A 292 9.17 -20.24 24.73
CA PRO A 292 9.32 -19.16 23.76
C PRO A 292 8.28 -19.14 22.61
N PRO A 293 7.98 -20.26 21.93
CA PRO A 293 6.93 -20.30 20.90
C PRO A 293 5.53 -19.96 21.43
N LEU A 294 5.21 -20.28 22.69
CA LEU A 294 3.92 -19.96 23.30
C LEU A 294 3.77 -18.44 23.54
N LEU A 295 4.85 -17.76 23.92
CA LEU A 295 4.85 -16.30 23.98
C LEU A 295 4.71 -15.70 22.58
N GLY A 296 5.35 -16.31 21.58
CA GLY A 296 5.20 -15.93 20.18
C GLY A 296 3.75 -16.01 19.71
N LEU A 297 3.04 -17.08 20.06
CA LEU A 297 1.62 -17.26 19.76
C LEU A 297 0.75 -16.21 20.47
N ALA A 298 1.03 -15.90 21.74
CA ALA A 298 0.30 -14.87 22.47
C ALA A 298 0.48 -13.49 21.81
N SER A 299 1.70 -13.17 21.37
CA SER A 299 1.97 -11.94 20.61
C SER A 299 1.28 -11.94 19.25
N GLY A 300 1.38 -13.04 18.51
CA GLY A 300 0.76 -13.18 17.20
C GLY A 300 -0.76 -13.01 17.28
N MET A 301 -1.40 -13.60 18.29
CA MET A 301 -2.83 -13.44 18.53
C MET A 301 -3.23 -11.98 18.77
N GLY A 302 -2.37 -11.18 19.42
CA GLY A 302 -2.55 -9.73 19.54
C GLY A 302 -2.58 -9.01 18.19
N MET A 303 -1.68 -9.37 17.27
CA MET A 303 -1.67 -8.84 15.91
C MET A 303 -2.92 -9.26 15.13
N VAL A 304 -3.29 -10.55 15.19
CA VAL A 304 -4.47 -11.09 14.49
C VAL A 304 -5.74 -10.37 14.93
N ILE A 305 -5.96 -10.19 16.24
CA ILE A 305 -7.15 -9.51 16.75
C ILE A 305 -7.16 -8.05 16.31
N PHE A 306 -6.01 -7.37 16.33
CA PHE A 306 -5.92 -5.98 15.89
C PHE A 306 -6.27 -5.83 14.40
N PHE A 307 -5.67 -6.63 13.51
CA PHE A 307 -5.98 -6.62 12.08
C PHE A 307 -7.41 -7.08 11.78
N ALA A 308 -7.94 -8.05 12.51
CA ALA A 308 -9.34 -8.48 12.38
C ALA A 308 -10.31 -7.35 12.76
N CYS A 309 -10.04 -6.63 13.86
CA CYS A 309 -10.83 -5.47 14.27
C CYS A 309 -10.76 -4.35 13.22
N LEU A 310 -9.57 -4.04 12.70
CA LEU A 310 -9.41 -3.03 11.65
C LEU A 310 -10.11 -3.43 10.36
N GLY A 311 -10.01 -4.69 9.94
CA GLY A 311 -10.73 -5.20 8.78
C GLY A 311 -12.25 -5.11 8.96
N ALA A 312 -12.77 -5.39 10.15
CA ALA A 312 -14.20 -5.25 10.46
C ALA A 312 -14.66 -3.78 10.44
N ILE A 313 -13.84 -2.85 10.94
CA ILE A 313 -14.13 -1.40 10.87
C ILE A 313 -14.07 -0.92 9.42
N ALA A 314 -13.05 -1.31 8.66
CA ALA A 314 -12.91 -0.97 7.25
C ALA A 314 -14.09 -1.49 6.42
N ALA A 315 -14.55 -2.72 6.68
CA ALA A 315 -15.71 -3.30 6.01
C ALA A 315 -17.02 -2.54 6.27
N THR A 316 -17.19 -1.96 7.47
CA THR A 316 -18.41 -1.21 7.82
C THR A 316 -18.35 0.25 7.39
N MET A 317 -17.17 0.86 7.30
CA MET A 317 -17.00 2.29 7.01
C MET A 317 -16.47 2.59 5.60
N GLY A 318 -16.09 1.58 4.80
CA GLY A 318 -15.40 1.75 3.52
C GLY A 318 -16.08 2.71 2.56
N ALA A 319 -17.40 2.62 2.39
CA ALA A 319 -18.15 3.52 1.51
C ALA A 319 -18.19 4.98 2.03
N ALA A 320 -18.20 5.19 3.35
CA ALA A 320 -18.27 6.53 3.95
C ALA A 320 -16.91 7.25 3.99
N PHE A 321 -15.80 6.51 4.10
CA PHE A 321 -14.45 7.08 4.07
C PHE A 321 -14.07 7.56 2.67
N ALA A 322 -14.55 6.88 1.64
CA ALA A 322 -14.22 7.19 0.26
C ALA A 322 -14.96 8.45 -0.23
N ALA A 323 -16.23 8.62 0.16
CA ALA A 323 -17.07 9.77 -0.23
C ALA A 323 -16.72 11.12 0.44
N SER A 324 -15.79 11.18 1.40
CA SER A 324 -15.60 12.37 2.24
C SER A 324 -14.34 13.18 1.95
N GLY A 325 -13.49 12.77 0.99
CA GLY A 325 -12.17 13.39 0.76
C GLY A 325 -11.27 13.38 2.01
N LEU A 326 -11.69 12.67 3.07
CA LEU A 326 -11.12 12.73 4.41
C LEU A 326 -9.84 11.90 4.52
N ILE A 327 -9.61 11.01 3.55
CA ILE A 327 -8.40 10.18 3.44
C ILE A 327 -7.14 11.07 3.50
N ARG A 328 -7.09 12.17 2.74
CA ARG A 328 -5.91 13.05 2.68
C ARG A 328 -5.64 13.71 4.02
N TRP A 329 -6.68 14.20 4.70
CA TRP A 329 -6.55 14.82 6.02
C TRP A 329 -6.14 13.82 7.11
N ILE A 330 -6.72 12.61 7.11
CA ILE A 330 -6.34 11.55 8.04
C ILE A 330 -4.88 11.13 7.81
N ALA A 331 -4.46 10.95 6.56
CA ALA A 331 -3.09 10.60 6.22
C ALA A 331 -2.09 11.69 6.65
N LEU A 332 -2.42 12.97 6.50
CA LEU A 332 -1.60 14.09 6.99
C LEU A 332 -1.50 14.11 8.53
N ILE A 333 -2.59 13.79 9.24
CA ILE A 333 -2.57 13.66 10.71
C ILE A 333 -1.65 12.51 11.14
N ILE A 334 -1.74 11.35 10.47
CA ILE A 334 -0.88 10.19 10.75
C ILE A 334 0.59 10.55 10.49
N ALA A 335 0.89 11.14 9.33
CA ALA A 335 2.24 11.57 8.96
C ALA A 335 2.83 12.55 10.00
N GLY A 336 2.05 13.55 10.42
CA GLY A 336 2.44 14.48 11.48
C GLY A 336 2.67 13.77 12.82
N SER A 337 1.82 12.80 13.17
CA SER A 337 1.96 12.03 14.40
C SER A 337 3.23 11.17 14.41
N LEU A 338 3.62 10.59 13.27
CA LEU A 338 4.87 9.83 13.11
C LEU A 338 6.11 10.71 13.31
N ILE A 339 6.11 11.93 12.74
CA ILE A 339 7.20 12.89 12.94
C ILE A 339 7.32 13.24 14.43
N VAL A 340 6.18 13.54 15.08
CA VAL A 340 6.15 13.85 16.51
C VAL A 340 6.67 12.67 17.33
N LEU A 341 6.14 11.46 17.12
CA LEU A 341 6.56 10.26 17.85
C LEU A 341 8.05 9.93 17.62
N GLY A 342 8.56 10.08 16.40
CA GLY A 342 9.98 9.91 16.08
C GLY A 342 10.87 10.90 16.82
N VAL A 343 10.51 12.19 16.82
CA VAL A 343 11.24 13.24 17.57
C VAL A 343 11.21 12.98 19.07
N LEU A 344 10.05 12.58 19.62
CA LEU A 344 9.92 12.24 21.04
C LEU A 344 10.75 11.01 21.43
N ASN A 345 10.90 10.05 20.53
CA ASN A 345 11.74 8.88 20.73
C ASN A 345 13.24 9.24 20.71
N LEU A 346 13.65 10.14 19.80
CA LEU A 346 15.01 10.70 19.74
C LEU A 346 15.38 11.47 21.02
N LEU A 347 14.44 12.22 21.59
CA LEU A 347 14.63 13.01 22.81
C LEU A 347 14.53 12.18 24.11
N GLY A 348 14.33 10.86 24.00
CA GLY A 348 14.26 9.94 25.13
C GLY A 348 12.98 10.04 25.97
N TRP A 349 11.96 10.77 25.51
CA TRP A 349 10.72 11.00 26.25
C TRP A 349 9.75 9.81 26.19
N SER A 350 9.94 8.89 25.25
CA SER A 350 9.07 7.72 25.02
C SER A 350 8.88 6.86 26.28
N SER A 351 9.90 6.73 27.12
CA SER A 351 9.84 5.95 28.37
C SER A 351 8.79 6.45 29.38
N LYS A 352 8.57 7.76 29.47
CA LYS A 352 7.54 8.35 30.36
C LYS A 352 6.15 8.27 29.75
N LEU A 353 6.05 8.44 28.43
CA LEU A 353 4.78 8.38 27.70
C LEU A 353 4.22 6.95 27.72
N PHE A 354 5.08 5.96 27.49
CA PHE A 354 4.74 4.54 27.60
C PHE A 354 4.28 4.15 29.01
N ASN A 355 5.02 4.58 30.04
CA ASN A 355 4.63 4.37 31.45
C ASN A 355 3.34 5.11 31.85
N ALA A 356 2.99 6.22 31.18
CA ALA A 356 1.74 6.94 31.40
C ALA A 356 0.56 6.28 30.67
N PHE A 357 0.79 5.81 29.43
CA PHE A 357 -0.18 5.07 28.63
C PHE A 357 -0.55 3.74 29.30
N GLN A 358 0.47 2.98 29.77
CA GLN A 358 0.25 1.76 30.54
C GLN A 358 -0.56 2.02 31.81
N ARG A 359 -0.21 3.03 32.61
CA ARG A 359 -1.01 3.42 33.79
C ARG A 359 -2.44 3.82 33.45
N GLY A 360 -2.64 4.46 32.30
CA GLY A 360 -3.97 4.81 31.79
C GLY A 360 -4.79 3.58 31.40
N LEU A 361 -4.17 2.63 30.68
CA LEU A 361 -4.78 1.36 30.28
C LEU A 361 -5.09 0.46 31.47
N ASP A 362 -4.17 0.32 32.43
CA ASP A 362 -4.38 -0.46 33.64
C ASP A 362 -5.57 0.08 34.46
N LYS A 363 -5.71 1.41 34.50
CA LYS A 363 -6.84 2.08 35.16
C LYS A 363 -8.15 1.90 34.40
N ARG A 364 -8.15 1.90 33.07
CA ARG A 364 -9.35 1.74 32.22
C ARG A 364 -9.83 0.30 32.14
N MET A 365 -8.91 -0.66 32.17
CA MET A 365 -9.21 -2.10 32.19
C MET A 365 -9.57 -2.63 33.59
N GLY A 366 -9.79 -1.75 34.57
CA GLY A 366 -10.29 -2.12 35.90
C GLY A 366 -9.28 -2.90 36.76
N VAL A 367 -7.98 -2.83 36.44
CA VAL A 367 -6.93 -3.50 37.22
C VAL A 367 -6.47 -2.57 38.33
N THR A 368 -7.37 -2.29 39.28
CA THR A 368 -6.99 -1.74 40.59
C THR A 368 -6.44 -2.88 41.43
N GLY A 369 -5.15 -3.17 41.28
CA GLY A 369 -4.51 -4.20 42.09
C GLY A 369 -3.02 -4.26 41.85
N SER A 370 -2.26 -3.71 42.79
CA SER A 370 -0.85 -3.96 43.02
C SER A 370 -0.61 -5.47 43.20
N SER A 371 -0.52 -6.20 42.10
CA SER A 371 0.04 -7.54 42.08
C SER A 371 1.29 -7.45 41.22
N ASP A 372 2.44 -7.43 41.88
CA ASP A 372 3.78 -7.65 41.34
C ASP A 372 3.95 -9.05 40.68
N ALA A 373 2.86 -9.66 40.22
CA ALA A 373 2.87 -10.94 39.53
C ALA A 373 3.00 -10.70 38.02
N PRO A 374 4.14 -11.04 37.40
CA PRO A 374 4.31 -10.91 35.96
C PRO A 374 3.25 -11.75 35.23
N ARG A 375 2.50 -11.14 34.29
CA ARG A 375 1.53 -11.82 33.42
C ARG A 375 2.08 -11.91 31.99
N PRO A 376 3.01 -12.84 31.71
CA PRO A 376 3.79 -12.86 30.48
C PRO A 376 2.92 -12.92 29.21
N MET A 377 1.85 -13.72 29.21
CA MET A 377 0.98 -13.88 28.04
C MET A 377 0.21 -12.60 27.68
N ARG A 378 -0.30 -11.87 28.67
CA ARG A 378 -1.08 -10.64 28.44
C ARG A 378 -0.18 -9.53 27.92
N ASP A 379 0.99 -9.37 28.54
CA ASP A 379 1.87 -8.26 28.17
C ASP A 379 2.48 -8.51 26.78
N MET A 380 2.71 -9.78 26.41
CA MET A 380 3.10 -10.18 25.06
C MET A 380 1.98 -9.96 24.03
N PHE A 381 0.73 -10.22 24.40
CA PHE A 381 -0.44 -9.94 23.57
C PHE A 381 -0.58 -8.44 23.26
N LEU A 382 -0.49 -7.59 24.29
CA LEU A 382 -0.56 -6.13 24.14
C LEU A 382 0.62 -5.60 23.32
N TYR A 383 1.80 -6.19 23.49
CA TYR A 383 2.95 -5.87 22.65
C TYR A 383 2.68 -6.20 21.17
N GLY A 384 2.13 -7.38 20.88
CA GLY A 384 1.77 -7.77 19.52
C GLY A 384 0.77 -6.81 18.87
N ALA A 385 -0.27 -6.40 19.59
CA ALA A 385 -1.22 -5.40 19.12
C ALA A 385 -0.55 -4.04 18.87
N GLY A 386 0.36 -3.60 19.75
CA GLY A 386 1.11 -2.36 19.58
C GLY A 386 2.07 -2.39 18.38
N TYR A 387 2.69 -3.54 18.11
CA TYR A 387 3.53 -3.74 16.93
C TYR A 387 2.70 -3.66 15.64
N ALA A 388 1.54 -4.31 15.60
CA ALA A 388 0.62 -4.24 14.47
C ALA A 388 0.10 -2.81 14.23
N ALA A 389 -0.20 -2.06 15.30
CA ALA A 389 -0.58 -0.66 15.19
C ALA A 389 0.53 0.18 14.53
N ALA A 390 1.78 0.03 14.98
CA ALA A 390 2.91 0.76 14.43
C ALA A 390 3.30 0.34 13.00
N SER A 391 3.01 -0.91 12.60
CA SER A 391 3.33 -1.39 11.24
C SER A 391 2.37 -0.85 10.19
N ILE A 392 1.10 -0.63 10.55
CA ILE A 392 0.05 -0.17 9.63
C ILE A 392 0.34 1.23 9.11
N ASP A 393 0.82 2.14 9.96
CA ASP A 393 0.97 3.56 9.58
C ASP A 393 1.78 3.75 8.29
N CYS A 394 2.79 2.92 8.05
CA CYS A 394 3.67 3.01 6.88
C CYS A 394 3.44 1.93 5.83
N THR A 395 2.49 1.01 6.08
CA THR A 395 2.07 -0.01 5.11
C THR A 395 0.63 0.15 4.68
N ALA A 396 -0.07 1.19 5.15
CA ALA A 396 -1.43 1.51 4.79
C ALA A 396 -1.62 1.62 3.27
N ILE A 397 -0.64 2.18 2.55
CA ILE A 397 -0.64 2.25 1.07
C ILE A 397 -0.75 0.87 0.42
N ALA A 398 -0.21 -0.17 1.04
CA ALA A 398 -0.28 -1.54 0.52
C ALA A 398 -1.48 -2.32 1.07
N VAL A 399 -1.76 -2.16 2.36
CA VAL A 399 -2.80 -2.94 3.06
C VAL A 399 -4.19 -2.48 2.66
N ILE A 400 -4.42 -1.17 2.46
CA ILE A 400 -5.73 -0.63 2.14
C ILE A 400 -6.21 -1.13 0.76
N PRO A 401 -5.44 -1.01 -0.34
CA PRO A 401 -5.83 -1.56 -1.63
C PRO A 401 -6.08 -3.07 -1.57
N PHE A 402 -5.25 -3.80 -0.83
CA PHE A 402 -5.44 -5.24 -0.64
C PHE A 402 -6.74 -5.58 0.10
N VAL A 403 -7.11 -4.85 1.15
CA VAL A 403 -8.36 -5.08 1.89
C VAL A 403 -9.58 -4.71 1.04
N VAL A 404 -9.50 -3.59 0.30
CA VAL A 404 -10.56 -3.15 -0.63
C VAL A 404 -10.76 -4.17 -1.76
N TYR A 405 -9.66 -4.64 -2.35
CA TYR A 405 -9.63 -5.71 -3.35
C TYR A 405 -10.34 -6.98 -2.89
N LEU A 406 -10.01 -7.45 -1.68
CA LEU A 406 -10.67 -8.63 -1.18
C LEU A 406 -12.16 -8.35 -0.92
N GLY A 407 -12.49 -7.14 -0.45
CA GLY A 407 -13.85 -6.69 -0.19
C GLY A 407 -14.76 -6.73 -1.41
N SER A 408 -14.24 -6.38 -2.59
CA SER A 408 -15.00 -6.42 -3.86
C SER A 408 -15.23 -7.84 -4.40
N MET A 409 -14.48 -8.84 -3.91
CA MET A 409 -14.57 -10.25 -4.33
C MET A 409 -15.48 -11.12 -3.46
N GLY A 410 -16.21 -10.52 -2.52
CA GLY A 410 -17.13 -11.22 -1.64
C GLY A 410 -16.46 -11.82 -0.39
N PHE A 411 -17.29 -12.20 0.58
CA PHE A 411 -16.88 -12.52 1.96
C PHE A 411 -15.84 -13.65 2.06
N ASN A 412 -15.94 -14.69 1.21
CA ASN A 412 -15.02 -15.83 1.24
C ASN A 412 -13.60 -15.45 0.78
N SER A 413 -13.49 -14.51 -0.16
CA SER A 413 -12.23 -13.98 -0.69
C SER A 413 -11.54 -13.10 0.36
N VAL A 414 -12.29 -12.20 1.00
CA VAL A 414 -11.86 -11.45 2.21
C VAL A 414 -11.31 -12.38 3.25
N LEU A 415 -12.05 -13.44 3.57
CA LEU A 415 -11.64 -14.34 4.63
C LEU A 415 -10.33 -15.06 4.25
N ALA A 416 -10.17 -15.54 3.01
CA ALA A 416 -8.95 -16.23 2.59
C ALA A 416 -7.72 -15.32 2.60
N GLY A 417 -7.82 -14.12 2.05
CA GLY A 417 -6.70 -13.17 2.03
C GLY A 417 -6.34 -12.63 3.41
N LEU A 418 -7.34 -12.30 4.24
CA LEU A 418 -7.11 -11.87 5.62
C LEU A 418 -6.55 -13.00 6.49
N VAL A 419 -7.00 -14.24 6.29
CA VAL A 419 -6.42 -15.42 6.95
C VAL A 419 -4.96 -15.62 6.50
N GLY A 420 -4.66 -15.48 5.22
CA GLY A 420 -3.28 -15.52 4.71
C GLY A 420 -2.37 -14.49 5.37
N LEU A 421 -2.82 -13.24 5.43
CA LEU A 421 -2.10 -12.13 6.08
C LEU A 421 -1.88 -12.38 7.56
N THR A 422 -2.96 -12.70 8.30
CA THR A 422 -2.91 -12.87 9.75
C THR A 422 -2.13 -14.10 10.17
N LEU A 423 -2.27 -15.21 9.43
CA LEU A 423 -1.50 -16.44 9.67
C LEU A 423 -0.02 -16.26 9.33
N GLY A 424 0.30 -15.55 8.25
CA GLY A 424 1.67 -15.19 7.89
C GLY A 424 2.36 -14.37 8.98
N LEU A 425 1.70 -13.31 9.47
CA LEU A 425 2.21 -12.49 10.59
C LEU A 425 2.41 -13.31 11.87
N LEU A 426 1.45 -14.17 12.21
CA LEU A 426 1.52 -15.02 13.39
C LEU A 426 2.71 -15.99 13.30
N LEU A 427 2.90 -16.66 12.16
CA LEU A 427 4.02 -17.58 11.95
C LEU A 427 5.37 -16.88 12.03
N LEU A 428 5.49 -15.70 11.41
CA LEU A 428 6.70 -14.90 11.43
C LEU A 428 7.03 -14.43 12.86
N MET A 429 6.01 -13.98 13.61
CA MET A 429 6.20 -13.58 15.00
C MET A 429 6.65 -14.77 15.85
N VAL A 430 5.99 -15.93 15.75
CA VAL A 430 6.40 -17.16 16.46
C VAL A 430 7.84 -17.53 16.14
N PHE A 431 8.24 -17.44 14.87
CA PHE A 431 9.60 -17.74 14.43
C PHE A 431 10.63 -16.81 15.09
N ILE A 432 10.42 -15.49 15.04
CA ILE A 432 11.33 -14.50 15.63
C ILE A 432 11.39 -14.62 17.15
N VAL A 433 10.24 -14.75 17.82
CA VAL A 433 10.19 -14.92 19.28
C VAL A 433 10.94 -16.18 19.71
N SER A 434 10.76 -17.28 18.98
CA SER A 434 11.45 -18.54 19.27
C SER A 434 12.96 -18.40 19.06
N MET A 435 13.39 -17.81 17.94
CA MET A 435 14.80 -17.58 17.64
C MET A 435 15.50 -16.74 18.74
N VAL A 436 14.86 -15.65 19.18
CA VAL A 436 15.37 -14.80 20.27
C VAL A 436 15.34 -15.54 21.61
N GLY A 437 14.25 -16.27 21.90
CA GLY A 437 14.05 -16.96 23.17
C GLY A 437 14.96 -18.17 23.39
N TYR A 438 15.45 -18.80 22.32
CA TYR A 438 16.47 -19.85 22.38
C TYR A 438 17.91 -19.28 22.33
N GLY A 439 18.14 -18.12 21.70
CA GLY A 439 19.46 -17.50 21.52
C GLY A 439 20.07 -16.79 22.75
N ARG A 440 19.53 -17.03 23.96
CA ARG A 440 19.65 -16.20 25.19
C ARG A 440 21.05 -15.78 25.65
N GLY A 441 22.14 -16.44 25.22
CA GLY A 441 23.49 -16.09 25.67
C GLY A 441 24.34 -15.26 24.69
N ALA A 442 24.24 -15.51 23.38
CA ALA A 442 25.16 -14.92 22.39
C ALA A 442 24.54 -13.73 21.65
N PHE A 443 23.23 -13.75 21.42
CA PHE A 443 22.52 -12.74 20.64
C PHE A 443 22.22 -11.49 21.48
N ALA A 444 21.80 -11.70 22.74
CA ALA A 444 21.46 -10.62 23.68
C ALA A 444 22.65 -9.70 23.97
N THR A 445 23.83 -10.25 24.22
CA THR A 445 25.05 -9.49 24.55
C THR A 445 25.54 -8.65 23.37
N ARG A 446 25.38 -9.16 22.14
CA ARG A 446 25.76 -8.46 20.91
C ARG A 446 24.73 -7.40 20.52
N ILE A 447 23.44 -7.66 20.70
CA ILE A 447 22.38 -6.67 20.45
C ILE A 447 22.39 -5.55 21.49
N ASN A 448 22.58 -5.85 22.78
CA ASN A 448 22.62 -4.84 23.84
C ASN A 448 23.69 -3.77 23.60
N LYS A 449 24.82 -4.16 22.96
CA LYS A 449 25.88 -3.22 22.56
C LYS A 449 25.41 -2.20 21.52
N HIS A 450 24.49 -2.58 20.64
CA HIS A 450 23.98 -1.75 19.55
C HIS A 450 22.55 -1.24 19.78
N THR A 451 21.89 -1.59 20.89
CA THR A 451 20.51 -1.17 21.19
C THR A 451 20.33 0.34 21.11
N ASN A 452 21.31 1.12 21.58
CA ASN A 452 21.23 2.58 21.48
C ASN A 452 21.28 3.07 20.02
N THR A 453 22.16 2.50 19.20
CA THR A 453 22.25 2.79 17.77
C THR A 453 20.99 2.38 17.03
N ILE A 454 20.40 1.21 17.34
CA ILE A 454 19.18 0.74 16.67
C ILE A 454 17.99 1.64 17.05
N LYS A 455 17.90 2.10 18.31
CA LYS A 455 16.88 3.07 18.73
C LYS A 455 17.01 4.39 17.97
N LEU A 456 18.23 4.90 17.81
CA LEU A 456 18.51 6.13 17.05
C LEU A 456 18.13 5.97 15.58
N VAL A 457 18.56 4.88 14.93
CA VAL A 457 18.22 4.57 13.53
C VAL A 457 16.70 4.47 13.36
N GLY A 458 16.01 3.73 14.24
CA GLY A 458 14.56 3.57 14.17
C GLY A 458 13.79 4.87 14.36
N ALA A 459 14.21 5.73 15.28
CA ALA A 459 13.59 7.04 15.49
C ALA A 459 13.76 7.94 14.25
N TRP A 460 14.93 7.96 13.62
CA TRP A 460 15.14 8.67 12.36
C TRP A 460 14.34 8.07 11.21
N MET A 461 14.23 6.74 11.10
CA MET A 461 13.39 6.09 10.08
C MET A 461 11.92 6.52 10.18
N MET A 462 11.35 6.63 11.39
CA MET A 462 9.99 7.14 11.58
C MET A 462 9.85 8.61 11.15
N ILE A 463 10.85 9.45 11.42
CA ILE A 463 10.86 10.84 10.95
C ILE A 463 10.93 10.89 9.42
N TYR A 464 11.83 10.13 8.80
CA TYR A 464 11.94 10.06 7.34
C TYR A 464 10.64 9.57 6.71
N ALA A 465 10.04 8.49 7.22
CA ALA A 465 8.75 8.00 6.72
C ALA A 465 7.65 9.07 6.81
N GLY A 466 7.52 9.76 7.95
CA GLY A 466 6.55 10.83 8.11
C GLY A 466 6.81 12.04 7.21
N VAL A 467 8.08 12.43 7.03
CA VAL A 467 8.47 13.54 6.12
C VAL A 467 8.20 13.17 4.67
N VAL A 468 8.63 11.98 4.22
CA VAL A 468 8.38 11.49 2.85
C VAL A 468 6.89 11.43 2.57
N LEU A 469 6.10 10.86 3.48
CA LEU A 469 4.64 10.82 3.33
C LEU A 469 4.02 12.23 3.28
N THR A 470 4.51 13.18 4.08
CA THR A 470 4.02 14.57 4.05
C THR A 470 4.38 15.27 2.75
N VAL A 471 5.60 15.06 2.23
CA VAL A 471 6.04 15.63 0.94
C VAL A 471 5.24 15.02 -0.20
N TYR A 472 5.10 13.69 -0.22
CA TYR A 472 4.30 12.97 -1.21
C TYR A 472 2.86 13.50 -1.29
N LEU A 473 2.22 13.73 -0.14
CA LEU A 473 0.84 14.22 -0.08
C LEU A 473 0.67 15.71 -0.43
N ARG A 474 1.74 16.51 -0.43
CA ARG A 474 1.69 17.97 -0.71
C ARG A 474 2.30 18.36 -2.06
N ARG A 475 3.36 17.68 -2.47
CA ARG A 475 4.27 18.04 -3.57
C ARG A 475 4.87 16.77 -4.18
N PRO A 476 4.10 16.00 -4.96
CA PRO A 476 4.60 14.80 -5.62
C PRO A 476 5.77 15.11 -6.57
N ASP A 477 5.82 16.33 -7.12
CA ASP A 477 6.87 16.87 -8.00
C ASP A 477 8.29 16.81 -7.41
N ILE A 478 8.44 17.00 -6.09
CA ILE A 478 9.76 17.01 -5.45
C ILE A 478 10.33 15.58 -5.36
N ILE A 479 9.47 14.59 -5.12
CA ILE A 479 9.88 13.19 -5.03
C ILE A 479 10.34 12.68 -6.41
N GLN A 480 9.68 13.10 -7.48
CA GLN A 480 10.04 12.76 -8.86
C GLN A 480 11.50 13.15 -9.18
N SER A 481 11.93 14.36 -8.78
CA SER A 481 13.32 14.81 -9.01
C SER A 481 14.38 14.07 -8.20
N ALA A 482 14.01 13.45 -7.07
CA ALA A 482 14.94 12.79 -6.16
C ALA A 482 15.15 11.30 -6.47
N PHE A 483 14.20 10.66 -7.16
CA PHE A 483 14.31 9.26 -7.60
C PHE A 483 14.69 9.12 -9.08
N ALA A 484 14.62 10.19 -9.88
CA ALA A 484 15.07 10.23 -11.28
C ALA A 484 16.60 10.42 -11.44
N SER A 485 17.37 10.39 -10.34
CA SER A 485 18.85 10.47 -10.33
C SER A 485 19.45 9.18 -9.81
#